data_AF-A0A8J4WDS0-F1
#
_entry.id   AF-A0A8J4WDS0-F1
#
_cell.length_a   1.000
_cell.length_b   1.000
_cell.length_c   1.000
_cell.angle_alpha   90.00
_cell.angle_beta   90.00
_cell.angle_gamma   90.00
#
_symmetry.space_group_name_H-M   'P 1'
#
loop_
_entity.id
_entity.type
_entity.pdbx_description
1 polymer ?
#
loop_
_entity_poly.entity_id
_entity_poly.type
_entity_poly.pdbx_seq_one_letter_code
_entity_poly.pdbx_strand_id
1 'polypeptide(L)'
;MFLNFGNTLGSFAQPGLWIAAAAQNAFDTGAGMSMLLVYATYMDRSAGVVRYSMLISAMNNLVSLYASFTIFSTVFSTLIQTDGTITRSAIVRIMQD
;
A
#
# COMPACT_ATOMS: atom_id res chain seq x y z
N MET A 1 6.68 -10.55 2.23
CA MET A 1 5.46 -10.30 3.02
C MET A 1 4.30 -10.45 2.06
N PHE A 2 3.89 -11.70 1.82
CA PHE A 2 2.77 -12.02 0.94
C PHE A 2 1.55 -12.32 1.82
N LEU A 3 0.39 -11.89 1.35
CA LEU A 3 -0.83 -11.78 2.15
C LEU A 3 -1.49 -13.16 2.29
N ASN A 4 -1.30 -13.82 3.43
CA ASN A 4 -2.07 -15.03 3.77
C ASN A 4 -3.52 -14.64 4.09
N PHE A 5 -4.44 -14.88 3.15
CA PHE A 5 -5.87 -14.57 3.29
C PHE A 5 -6.67 -15.58 4.14
N GLY A 6 -6.02 -16.57 4.76
CA GLY A 6 -6.70 -17.66 5.46
C GLY A 6 -7.32 -17.29 6.82
N ASN A 7 -6.84 -16.21 7.47
CA ASN A 7 -7.33 -15.77 8.78
C ASN A 7 -7.28 -14.24 8.98
N THR A 8 -7.88 -13.50 8.05
CA THR A 8 -7.81 -12.03 7.94
C THR A 8 -8.36 -11.27 9.15
N LEU A 9 -9.33 -11.82 9.88
CA LEU A 9 -9.86 -11.17 11.08
C LEU A 9 -8.96 -11.41 12.30
N GLY A 10 -8.39 -12.61 12.41
CA GLY A 10 -7.43 -12.94 13.47
C GLY A 10 -6.14 -12.13 13.39
N SER A 11 -5.73 -11.68 12.20
CA SER A 11 -4.52 -10.87 12.04
C SER A 11 -4.61 -9.50 12.69
N PHE A 12 -5.81 -8.92 12.86
CA PHE A 12 -5.96 -7.64 13.58
C PHE A 12 -5.59 -7.74 15.07
N ALA A 13 -5.64 -8.93 15.65
CA ALA A 13 -5.19 -9.18 17.02
C ALA A 13 -3.65 -9.25 17.14
N GLN A 14 -2.92 -9.30 16.02
CA GLN A 14 -1.46 -9.39 16.00
C GLN A 14 -0.85 -7.98 16.05
N PRO A 15 -0.09 -7.63 17.11
CA PRO A 15 0.53 -6.30 17.21
C PRO A 15 1.50 -6.01 16.06
N GLY A 16 2.17 -7.04 15.54
CA GLY A 16 3.09 -6.93 14.40
C GLY A 16 2.42 -6.36 13.14
N LEU A 17 1.12 -6.65 12.92
CA LEU A 17 0.38 -6.08 11.79
C LEU A 17 0.28 -4.56 11.90
N TRP A 18 -0.04 -4.05 13.10
CA TRP A 18 -0.16 -2.61 13.34
C TRP A 18 1.19 -1.90 13.27
N ILE A 19 2.25 -2.53 13.76
CA ILE A 19 3.62 -2.01 13.63
C ILE A 19 4.01 -1.92 12.15
N ALA A 20 3.76 -2.97 11.38
CA ALA A 20 4.05 -2.98 9.94
C ALA A 20 3.20 -1.93 9.19
N ALA A 21 1.92 -1.80 9.51
CA ALA A 21 1.04 -0.81 8.90
C ALA A 21 1.44 0.64 9.24
N ALA A 22 1.82 0.90 10.50
CA ALA A 22 2.29 2.21 10.93
C ALA A 22 3.63 2.56 10.29
N ALA A 23 4.57 1.61 10.24
CA ALA A 23 5.84 1.78 9.56
C ALA A 23 5.64 2.06 8.07
N GLN A 24 4.82 1.26 7.37
CA GLN A 24 4.53 1.47 5.95
C GLN A 24 3.96 2.87 5.73
N ASN A 25 2.95 3.31 6.49
CA ASN A 25 2.39 4.66 6.31
C ASN A 25 3.41 5.77 6.61
N ALA A 26 4.26 5.60 7.63
CA ALA A 26 5.27 6.58 7.99
C ALA A 26 6.33 6.75 6.89
N PHE A 27 6.80 5.64 6.32
CA PHE A 27 7.78 5.65 5.22
C PHE A 27 7.16 6.08 3.89
N ASP A 28 5.95 5.63 3.57
CA ASP A 28 5.26 5.92 2.31
C ASP A 28 4.93 7.41 2.18
N THR A 29 4.48 8.05 3.27
CA THR A 29 4.20 9.51 3.29
C THR A 29 5.47 10.35 3.56
N GLY A 30 6.60 9.74 3.95
CA GLY A 30 7.80 10.46 4.36
C GLY A 30 7.60 11.33 5.61
N ALA A 31 6.73 10.89 6.52
CA ALA A 31 6.36 11.66 7.71
C ALA A 31 7.58 11.91 8.60
N GLY A 32 7.85 13.17 8.92
CA GLY A 32 9.00 13.57 9.75
C GLY A 32 10.35 13.64 9.03
N MET A 33 10.41 13.37 7.72
CA MET A 33 11.66 13.42 6.94
C MET A 33 12.01 14.82 6.38
N SER A 34 11.44 15.89 6.95
CA SER A 34 11.66 17.30 6.57
C SER A 34 11.22 17.72 5.15
N MET A 35 10.94 16.81 4.22
CA MET A 35 10.59 17.15 2.83
C MET A 35 9.33 18.01 2.73
N LEU A 36 8.23 17.58 3.37
CA LEU A 36 6.99 18.37 3.42
C LEU A 36 7.17 19.68 4.20
N LEU A 37 8.05 19.71 5.21
CA LEU A 37 8.36 20.92 5.95
C LEU A 37 9.03 21.95 5.04
N VAL A 38 10.04 21.55 4.27
CA VAL A 38 10.72 22.44 3.32
C VAL A 38 9.73 22.97 2.29
N TYR A 39 8.84 22.13 1.73
CA TYR A 39 7.81 22.61 0.81
C TYR A 39 6.83 23.59 1.45
N ALA A 40 6.46 23.37 2.71
CA ALA A 40 5.59 24.28 3.43
C ALA A 40 6.22 25.68 3.62
N THR A 41 7.56 25.79 3.70
CA THR A 41 8.23 27.11 3.83
C THR A 41 8.08 28.00 2.59
N TYR A 42 7.78 27.42 1.43
CA TYR A 42 7.54 28.15 0.19
C TYR A 42 6.07 28.47 -0.07
N MET A 43 5.15 28.01 0.79
CA MET A 43 3.72 28.28 0.63
C MET A 43 3.36 29.69 1.15
N ASP A 44 2.41 30.34 0.48
CA ASP A 44 1.85 31.61 0.95
C ASP A 44 1.09 31.43 2.28
N ARG A 45 1.00 32.49 3.10
CA ARG A 45 0.27 32.45 4.38
C ARG A 45 -1.22 32.18 4.22
N SER A 46 -1.80 32.49 3.07
CA SER A 46 -3.20 32.16 2.75
C SER A 46 -3.40 30.71 2.29
N ALA A 47 -2.31 29.96 2.05
CA ALA A 47 -2.40 28.56 1.63
C ALA A 47 -2.95 27.69 2.77
N GLY A 48 -4.00 26.93 2.47
CA GLY A 48 -4.60 25.98 3.41
C GLY A 48 -3.73 24.76 3.64
N VAL A 49 -2.65 24.89 4.42
CA VAL A 49 -1.68 23.81 4.70
C VAL A 49 -2.35 22.52 5.19
N VAL A 50 -3.37 22.63 6.05
CA VAL A 50 -4.13 21.48 6.57
C VAL A 50 -4.90 20.76 5.44
N ARG A 51 -5.48 21.50 4.50
CA ARG A 51 -6.21 20.93 3.37
C ARG A 51 -5.26 20.23 2.42
N TYR A 52 -4.12 20.86 2.13
CA TYR A 52 -3.10 20.26 1.26
C TYR A 52 -2.46 19.02 1.89
N SER A 53 -2.16 19.03 3.19
CA SER A 53 -1.59 17.86 3.85
C SER A 53 -2.56 16.67 3.85
N MET A 54 -3.84 16.89 4.13
CA MET A 54 -4.86 15.83 4.02
C MET A 54 -4.99 15.30 2.58
N LEU A 55 -5.01 16.20 1.59
CA LEU A 55 -5.13 15.81 0.19
C LEU A 55 -3.92 14.99 -0.28
N ILE A 56 -2.70 15.43 0.04
CA ILE A 56 -1.46 14.75 -0.33
C ILE A 56 -1.42 13.35 0.29
N SER A 57 -1.72 13.22 1.58
CA SER A 57 -1.77 11.90 2.25
C SER A 57 -2.88 10.99 1.70
N ALA A 58 -4.05 11.53 1.36
CA ALA A 58 -5.12 10.75 0.74
C ALA A 58 -4.71 10.25 -0.66
N MET A 59 -4.12 11.12 -1.47
CA MET A 59 -3.65 10.76 -2.81
C MET A 59 -2.51 9.73 -2.76
N ASN A 60 -1.60 9.85 -1.78
CA ASN A 60 -0.56 8.86 -1.54
C ASN A 60 -1.14 7.44 -1.39
N ASN A 61 -2.14 7.29 -0.51
CA ASN A 61 -2.79 5.99 -0.28
C ASN A 61 -3.59 5.50 -1.50
N LEU A 62 -4.20 6.40 -2.27
CA LEU A 62 -4.90 6.03 -3.51
C LEU A 62 -3.95 5.51 -4.59
N VAL A 63 -2.77 6.13 -4.74
CA VAL A 63 -1.76 5.66 -5.68
C VAL A 63 -1.25 4.28 -5.27
N SER A 64 -1.01 4.06 -3.97
CA SER A 64 -0.63 2.73 -3.44
C SER A 64 -1.70 1.67 -3.72
N LEU A 65 -2.99 2.01 -3.58
CA LEU A 65 -4.09 1.10 -3.92
C LEU A 65 -4.17 0.83 -5.44
N TYR A 66 -4.01 1.86 -6.27
CA TYR A 66 -4.00 1.72 -7.72
C TYR A 66 -2.83 0.85 -8.22
N ALA A 67 -1.65 1.04 -7.63
CA ALA A 67 -0.48 0.23 -7.89
C ALA A 67 -0.73 -1.24 -7.50
N SER A 68 -1.40 -1.49 -6.37
CA SER A 68 -1.80 -2.84 -5.95
C SER A 68 -2.65 -3.53 -7.03
N PHE A 69 -3.72 -2.88 -7.52
CA PHE A 69 -4.53 -3.46 -8.61
C PHE A 69 -3.71 -3.77 -9.86
N THR A 70 -2.83 -2.86 -10.25
CA THR A 70 -1.98 -3.01 -11.44
C THR A 70 -1.02 -4.19 -11.30
N ILE A 71 -0.35 -4.30 -10.14
CA ILE A 71 0.62 -5.37 -9.86
C ILE A 71 -0.09 -6.72 -9.81
N PHE A 72 -1.18 -6.85 -9.05
CA PHE A 72 -1.93 -8.11 -8.97
C PHE A 72 -2.47 -8.53 -10.34
N SER A 73 -3.06 -7.60 -11.11
CA SER A 73 -3.52 -7.87 -12.48
C SER A 73 -2.38 -8.36 -13.38
N THR A 74 -1.21 -7.72 -13.30
CA THR A 74 -0.05 -8.10 -14.11
C THR A 74 0.49 -9.47 -13.70
N VAL A 75 0.60 -9.75 -12.40
CA VAL A 75 1.05 -11.04 -11.88
C VAL A 75 0.13 -12.16 -12.36
N PHE A 76 -1.19 -12.02 -12.24
CA PHE A 76 -2.12 -13.04 -12.75
C PHE A 76 -2.04 -13.20 -14.26
N SER A 77 -1.96 -12.10 -15.01
CA SER A 77 -1.81 -12.14 -16.47
C SER A 77 -0.54 -12.89 -16.90
N THR A 78 0.60 -12.65 -16.24
CA THR A 78 1.87 -13.31 -16.55
C THR A 78 1.88 -14.78 -16.14
N LEU A 79 1.30 -15.11 -14.97
CA LEU A 79 1.20 -16.49 -14.49
C LEU A 79 0.37 -17.36 -15.44
N ILE A 80 -0.75 -16.84 -15.96
CA ILE A 80 -1.59 -17.55 -16.95
C ILE A 80 -0.82 -17.79 -18.25
N GLN A 81 0.03 -16.86 -18.68
CA GLN A 81 0.79 -16.98 -19.92
C GLN A 81 2.00 -17.92 -19.81
N THR A 82 2.61 -18.01 -18.63
CA THR A 82 3.85 -18.78 -18.42
C THR A 82 3.56 -20.26 -18.14
N ASP A 83 2.46 -20.56 -17.46
CA ASP A 83 2.00 -21.93 -17.20
C ASP A 83 0.56 -22.08 -17.73
N GLY A 84 0.40 -22.58 -18.95
CA GLY A 84 -0.91 -22.77 -19.62
C GLY A 84 -1.88 -23.74 -18.91
N THR A 85 -1.51 -24.26 -17.73
CA THR A 85 -2.31 -25.23 -16.95
C THR A 85 -2.32 -24.93 -15.44
N ILE A 86 -2.17 -23.66 -15.01
CA ILE A 86 -2.36 -23.34 -13.59
C ILE A 86 -3.83 -23.58 -13.22
N THR A 87 -4.09 -24.72 -12.58
CA THR A 87 -5.40 -25.02 -11.99
C THR A 87 -5.67 -24.03 -10.86
N ARG A 88 -6.93 -23.63 -10.64
CA ARG A 88 -7.35 -22.71 -9.56
C ARG A 88 -6.68 -22.98 -8.19
N SER A 89 -6.36 -24.25 -7.90
CA SER A 89 -5.63 -24.71 -6.72
C SER A 89 -4.20 -24.17 -6.60
N ALA A 90 -3.45 -24.05 -7.69
CA ALA A 90 -2.07 -23.54 -7.66
C ALA A 90 -2.02 -22.02 -7.46
N ILE A 91 -2.99 -21.27 -8.01
CA ILE A 91 -3.14 -19.83 -7.73
C ILE A 91 -3.44 -19.61 -6.24
N VAL A 92 -4.36 -20.39 -5.67
CA VAL A 92 -4.70 -20.31 -4.25
C VAL A 92 -3.51 -20.63 -3.37
N ARG A 93 -2.66 -21.58 -3.77
CA ARG A 93 -1.45 -21.93 -3.02
C ARG A 93 -0.42 -20.79 -3.01
N ILE A 94 -0.20 -20.14 -4.15
CA ILE A 94 0.67 -18.95 -4.26
C ILE A 94 0.13 -17.77 -3.42
N MET A 95 -1.19 -17.66 -3.24
CA MET A 95 -1.80 -16.65 -2.37
C MET A 95 -1.71 -16.99 -0.87
N GLN A 96 -1.44 -18.24 -0.52
CA GLN A 96 -1.41 -18.71 0.87
C GLN A 96 0.01 -18.81 1.45
N ASP A 97 1.01 -18.94 0.57
CA ASP A 97 2.44 -18.88 0.89
C ASP A 97 2.94 -17.44 1.10
#